data_AF-A0A2D5Z970-F1
#
_entry.id   AF-A0A2D5Z970-F1
#
_cell.length_a   1.000
_cell.length_b   1.000
_cell.length_c   1.000
_cell.angle_alpha   90.00
_cell.angle_beta   90.00
_cell.angle_gamma   90.00
#
_symmetry.space_group_name_H-M   'P 1'
#
loop_
_entity.id
_entity.type
_entity.pdbx_description
1 polymer ?
#
loop_
_entity_poly.entity_id
_entity_poly.type
_entity_poly.pdbx_seq_one_letter_code
_entity_poly.pdbx_strand_id
1 'polypeptide(L)'
;MYCRRCWYPLGEISTRECPECGRAFDPEDPGTWRRRSRGQWWLATVGRPVAIALLLVGLIAALWTGFAYHRDRADKRLLAQLAASNLQYESAPLAPSWLAPWLRRTGAGAPETIVTVFFTTDAARDEDLARLTGLRNLRHLYVDGARITDEGIAHLSKLRRLETLWLSGTSVTPAGIKTLSKARPGLKIYGP
;
A
#
# COMPACT_ATOMS: atom_id res chain seq x y z
N MET A 1 0.67 41.20 23.66
CA MET A 1 1.92 41.07 24.45
C MET A 1 1.82 39.79 25.27
N TYR A 2 2.91 39.17 25.71
CA TYR A 2 2.83 37.95 26.54
C TYR A 2 3.56 38.15 27.87
N CYS A 3 3.06 37.55 28.95
CA CYS A 3 3.68 37.60 30.26
C CYS A 3 5.11 37.05 30.19
N ARG A 4 6.08 37.77 30.76
CA ARG A 4 7.49 37.36 30.73
C ARG A 4 7.78 36.08 31.52
N ARG A 5 6.88 35.72 32.47
CA ARG A 5 6.98 34.56 33.37
C ARG A 5 6.28 33.31 32.80
N CYS A 6 5.00 33.41 32.45
CA CYS A 6 4.18 32.26 32.05
C CYS A 6 3.74 32.25 30.58
N TRP A 7 4.13 33.24 29.77
CA TRP A 7 3.70 33.37 28.37
C TRP A 7 2.18 33.51 28.14
N TYR A 8 1.40 33.87 29.17
CA TYR A 8 -0.02 34.21 29.02
C TYR A 8 -0.23 35.41 28.08
N PRO A 9 -1.21 35.39 27.16
CA PRO A 9 -1.52 36.52 26.28
C PRO A 9 -2.13 37.69 27.05
N LEU A 10 -1.40 38.79 27.18
CA LEU A 10 -1.78 40.01 27.91
C LEU A 10 -2.44 41.07 27.00
N GLY A 11 -3.01 40.67 25.86
CA GLY A 11 -3.45 41.60 24.81
C GLY A 11 -4.65 42.47 25.18
N GLU A 12 -5.58 41.95 25.97
CA GLU A 12 -6.90 42.56 26.24
C GLU A 12 -7.27 42.54 27.73
N ILE A 13 -6.29 42.34 28.62
CA ILE A 13 -6.57 42.32 30.06
C ILE A 13 -6.76 43.75 30.59
N SER A 14 -7.82 43.98 31.35
CA SER A 14 -8.09 45.25 32.04
C SER A 14 -7.28 45.41 33.32
N THR A 15 -6.81 44.31 33.88
CA THR A 15 -6.01 44.25 35.11
C THR A 15 -4.52 44.40 34.79
N ARG A 16 -3.78 45.13 35.64
CA ARG A 16 -2.31 45.20 35.57
C ARG A 16 -1.61 43.98 36.19
N GLU A 17 -2.29 42.84 36.22
CA GLU A 17 -1.79 41.59 36.77
C GLU A 17 -2.12 40.44 35.81
N CYS A 18 -1.14 39.54 35.64
CA CYS A 18 -1.30 38.36 34.81
C CYS A 18 -2.22 37.35 35.51
N PRO A 19 -3.36 36.95 34.92
CA PRO A 19 -4.34 36.06 35.56
C PRO A 19 -3.77 34.69 35.96
N GLU A 20 -2.79 34.20 35.21
CA GLU A 20 -2.23 32.85 35.41
C GLU A 20 -1.12 32.79 36.47
N CYS A 21 -0.37 33.87 36.69
CA CYS A 21 0.80 33.84 37.59
C CYS A 21 0.83 34.96 38.64
N GLY A 22 -0.16 35.85 38.65
CA GLY A 22 -0.27 36.98 39.58
C GLY A 22 0.81 38.05 39.42
N ARG A 23 1.66 37.97 38.39
CA ARG A 23 2.74 38.94 38.21
C ARG A 23 2.19 40.26 37.67
N ALA A 24 2.63 41.38 38.25
CA ALA A 24 2.36 42.70 37.72
C ALA A 24 2.84 42.84 36.28
N PHE A 25 2.03 43.50 35.46
CA PHE A 25 2.26 43.79 34.06
C PHE A 25 2.12 45.28 33.82
N ASP A 26 3.11 45.85 33.15
CA ASP A 26 3.14 47.25 32.74
C ASP A 26 3.43 47.34 31.23
N PRO A 27 2.49 47.86 30.40
CA PRO A 27 2.70 48.02 28.96
C PRO A 27 3.91 48.92 28.63
N GLU A 28 4.23 49.88 29.49
CA GLU A 28 5.29 50.88 29.28
C GLU A 28 6.68 50.37 29.68
N ASP A 29 6.76 49.34 30.54
CA ASP A 29 8.01 48.67 30.91
C ASP A 29 8.23 47.39 30.06
N PRO A 30 9.14 47.40 29.06
CA PRO A 30 9.49 46.23 28.26
C PRO A 30 10.07 45.07 29.09
N GLY A 31 10.45 45.35 30.35
CA GLY A 31 10.89 44.37 31.33
C GLY A 31 9.79 43.47 31.87
N THR A 32 8.52 43.85 31.80
CA THR A 32 7.41 43.05 32.38
C THR A 32 6.78 42.07 31.38
N TRP A 33 6.99 42.29 30.08
CA TRP A 33 6.39 41.48 29.01
C TRP A 33 7.42 41.00 27.98
N ARG A 34 7.02 40.05 27.14
CA ARG A 34 7.79 39.64 25.95
C ARG A 34 6.94 39.82 24.70
N ARG A 35 7.57 40.29 23.62
CA ARG A 35 7.01 40.19 22.27
C ARG A 35 7.33 38.80 21.75
N ARG A 36 6.31 38.00 21.43
CA ARG A 36 6.54 36.77 20.67
C ARG A 36 7.07 37.19 19.30
N SER A 37 8.28 36.75 18.94
CA SER A 37 8.85 37.09 17.64
C SER A 37 8.00 36.43 16.55
N ARG A 38 7.80 37.15 15.42
CA ARG A 38 6.99 36.66 14.29
C ARG A 38 7.47 35.27 13.82
N GLY A 39 8.78 34.99 13.93
CA GLY A 39 9.39 33.68 13.66
C GLY A 39 9.07 32.58 14.68
N GLN A 40 9.03 32.87 15.98
CA GLN A 40 8.69 31.85 17.00
C GLN A 40 7.22 31.43 16.97
N TRP A 41 6.31 32.36 16.62
CA TRP A 41 4.92 32.01 16.37
C TRP A 41 4.82 31.12 15.13
N TRP A 42 5.40 31.53 14.00
CA TRP A 42 5.37 30.77 12.75
C TRP A 42 5.97 29.37 12.88
N LEU A 43 7.11 29.22 13.59
CA LEU A 43 7.70 27.92 13.86
C LEU A 43 6.78 26.99 14.67
N ALA A 44 6.01 27.52 15.62
CA ALA A 44 5.14 26.72 16.48
C ALA A 44 3.81 26.34 15.81
N THR A 45 3.17 27.26 15.07
CA THR A 45 1.86 27.04 14.45
C THR A 45 1.93 26.47 13.03
N VAL A 46 3.01 26.71 12.30
CA VAL A 46 3.16 26.28 10.90
C VAL A 46 4.38 25.38 10.72
N GLY A 47 5.55 25.79 11.22
CA GLY A 47 6.80 25.07 11.00
C GLY A 47 6.83 23.65 11.59
N ARG A 48 6.48 23.50 12.88
CA ARG A 48 6.42 22.20 13.58
C ARG A 48 5.42 21.23 12.97
N PRO A 49 4.15 21.59 12.70
CA PRO A 49 3.21 20.66 12.09
C PRO A 49 3.62 20.27 10.66
N VAL A 50 4.18 21.19 9.87
CA VAL A 50 4.71 20.87 8.53
C VAL A 50 5.88 19.89 8.61
N ALA A 51 6.83 20.10 9.54
CA ALA A 51 7.95 19.19 9.73
C ALA A 51 7.49 17.79 10.17
N ILE A 52 6.52 17.71 11.10
CA ILE A 52 5.92 16.44 11.51
C ILE A 52 5.23 15.76 10.33
N ALA A 53 4.46 16.50 9.53
CA ALA A 53 3.79 15.94 8.35
C ALA A 53 4.79 15.36 7.34
N LEU A 54 5.90 16.07 7.07
CA LEU A 54 6.95 15.58 6.17
C LEU A 54 7.63 14.30 6.70
N LEU A 55 7.89 14.23 8.01
CA LEU A 55 8.44 13.02 8.65
C LEU A 55 7.47 11.85 8.57
N LEU A 56 6.18 12.08 8.79
CA LEU A 56 5.14 11.06 8.67
C LEU A 56 5.00 10.56 7.22
N VAL A 57 5.04 11.46 6.24
CA VAL A 57 5.04 11.07 4.81
C VAL A 57 6.26 10.21 4.49
N GLY A 58 7.45 10.59 4.98
CA GLY A 58 8.67 9.79 4.82
C GLY A 58 8.57 8.41 5.47
N LEU A 59 8.04 8.32 6.69
CA LEU A 59 7.85 7.05 7.40
C LEU A 59 6.82 6.15 6.67
N ILE A 60 5.70 6.72 6.23
CA ILE A 60 4.69 5.99 5.46
C ILE A 60 5.29 5.47 4.15
N ALA A 61 6.08 6.29 3.45
CA ALA A 61 6.77 5.87 2.24
C ALA A 61 7.74 4.72 2.50
N ALA A 62 8.54 4.79 3.58
CA ALA A 62 9.49 3.74 3.96
C ALA A 62 8.80 2.42 4.38
N LEU A 63 7.70 2.52 5.13
CA LEU A 63 6.90 1.35 5.51
C LEU A 63 6.21 0.73 4.28
N TRP A 64 5.70 1.57 3.37
CA TRP A 64 5.06 1.11 2.15
C TRP A 64 6.06 0.43 1.21
N THR A 65 7.23 1.03 0.98
CA THR A 65 8.29 0.41 0.16
C THR A 65 8.79 -0.87 0.78
N GLY A 66 9.04 -0.90 2.10
CA GLY A 66 9.45 -2.11 2.82
C GLY A 66 8.42 -3.24 2.69
N PHE A 67 7.13 -2.94 2.89
CA PHE A 67 6.06 -3.93 2.80
C PHE A 67 5.81 -4.41 1.36
N ALA A 68 5.75 -3.49 0.40
CA ALA A 68 5.58 -3.80 -1.01
C ALA A 68 6.73 -4.65 -1.55
N TYR A 69 7.96 -4.28 -1.21
CA TYR A 69 9.16 -4.99 -1.61
C TYR A 69 9.28 -6.37 -0.93
N HIS A 70 8.90 -6.47 0.35
CA HIS A 70 8.83 -7.76 1.04
C HIS A 70 7.83 -8.72 0.36
N ARG A 71 6.68 -8.20 -0.10
CA ARG A 71 5.70 -9.01 -0.83
C ARG A 71 6.18 -9.48 -2.20
N ASP A 72 6.80 -8.62 -2.99
CA ASP A 72 7.37 -9.01 -4.30
C ASP A 72 8.33 -10.20 -4.16
N ARG A 73 9.19 -10.18 -3.13
CA ARG A 73 10.09 -11.30 -2.84
C ARG A 73 9.34 -12.57 -2.44
N ALA A 74 8.25 -12.47 -1.68
CA ALA A 74 7.46 -13.63 -1.27
C ALA A 74 6.76 -14.28 -2.47
N ASP A 75 6.16 -13.48 -3.35
CA ASP A 75 5.45 -13.98 -4.52
C ASP A 75 6.41 -14.63 -5.54
N LYS A 76 7.58 -14.02 -5.77
CA LYS A 76 8.64 -14.60 -6.61
C LYS A 76 9.21 -15.90 -6.05
N ARG A 77 9.35 -16.03 -4.72
CA ARG A 77 9.75 -17.29 -4.08
C ARG A 77 8.71 -18.39 -4.26
N LEU A 78 7.43 -18.05 -4.15
CA LEU A 78 6.33 -18.97 -4.40
C LEU A 78 6.36 -19.48 -5.84
N LEU A 79 6.54 -18.59 -6.82
CA LEU A 79 6.71 -19.00 -8.21
C LEU A 79 7.97 -19.84 -8.45
N ALA A 80 9.08 -19.52 -7.80
CA ALA A 80 10.30 -20.32 -7.89
C ALA A 80 10.13 -21.75 -7.35
N GLN A 81 9.26 -21.96 -6.35
CA GLN A 81 8.89 -23.29 -5.87
C GLN A 81 7.96 -24.04 -6.82
N LEU A 82 7.11 -23.32 -7.57
CA LEU A 82 6.27 -23.87 -8.63
C LEU A 82 7.05 -24.13 -9.93
N ALA A 83 8.24 -23.54 -10.07
CA ALA A 83 9.09 -23.59 -11.26
C ALA A 83 9.85 -24.93 -11.42
N ALA A 84 9.15 -26.05 -11.27
CA ALA A 84 9.51 -27.25 -12.00
C ALA A 84 9.18 -27.02 -13.49
N SER A 85 10.13 -26.33 -14.14
CA SER A 85 10.52 -26.28 -15.55
C SER A 85 9.76 -25.49 -16.63
N ASN A 86 8.56 -24.91 -16.47
CA ASN A 86 7.95 -24.14 -17.60
C ASN A 86 6.91 -23.06 -17.24
N LEU A 87 6.85 -22.62 -15.98
CA LEU A 87 5.94 -21.55 -15.58
C LEU A 87 6.43 -20.20 -16.10
N GLN A 88 5.65 -19.56 -16.98
CA GLN A 88 5.90 -18.19 -17.44
C GLN A 88 5.02 -17.23 -16.66
N TYR A 89 5.55 -16.05 -16.33
CA TYR A 89 4.78 -15.02 -15.65
C TYR A 89 5.18 -13.64 -16.14
N GLU A 90 4.23 -12.71 -16.09
CA GLU A 90 4.48 -11.30 -16.33
C GLU A 90 4.29 -10.53 -15.03
N SER A 91 5.26 -9.67 -14.75
CA SER A 91 5.23 -8.74 -13.63
C SER A 91 4.88 -7.32 -14.11
N ALA A 92 4.15 -6.59 -13.28
CA ALA A 92 3.84 -5.19 -13.53
C ALA A 92 4.28 -4.32 -12.34
N PRO A 93 4.69 -3.06 -12.57
CA PRO A 93 5.05 -2.16 -11.48
C PRO A 93 3.83 -1.89 -10.59
N LEU A 94 3.99 -2.15 -9.28
CA LEU A 94 2.98 -1.82 -8.27
C LEU A 94 2.90 -0.30 -8.02
N ALA A 95 3.98 0.42 -8.33
CA ALA A 95 4.09 1.85 -8.14
C ALA A 95 3.24 2.62 -9.19
N PRO A 96 2.50 3.67 -8.77
CA PRO A 96 1.84 4.57 -9.70
C PRO A 96 2.83 5.19 -10.71
N SER A 97 2.35 5.48 -11.92
CA SER A 97 3.18 6.01 -13.01
C SER A 97 3.91 7.31 -12.66
N TRP A 98 3.29 8.18 -11.86
CA TRP A 98 3.90 9.44 -11.39
C TRP A 98 5.12 9.21 -10.50
N LEU A 99 5.22 8.05 -9.84
CA LEU A 99 6.31 7.72 -8.91
C LEU A 99 7.49 7.06 -9.64
N ALA A 100 7.29 6.52 -10.84
CA ALA A 100 8.34 5.85 -11.61
C ALA A 100 9.58 6.75 -11.87
N PRO A 101 9.44 8.03 -12.26
CA PRO A 101 10.60 8.91 -12.43
C PRO A 101 11.40 9.13 -11.14
N TRP A 102 10.71 9.19 -10.00
CA TRP A 102 11.33 9.39 -8.70
C TRP A 102 12.08 8.13 -8.24
N LEU A 103 11.48 6.94 -8.37
CA LEU A 103 12.12 5.67 -8.01
C LEU A 103 13.42 5.43 -8.77
N ARG A 104 13.42 5.66 -10.09
CA ARG A 104 14.64 5.56 -10.93
C ARG A 104 15.78 6.44 -10.40
N ARG A 105 15.48 7.62 -9.86
CA ARG A 105 16.49 8.54 -9.33
C ARG A 105 17.09 8.06 -8.00
N THR A 106 16.30 7.36 -7.19
CA THR A 106 16.77 6.81 -5.91
C THR A 106 17.58 5.53 -6.04
N GLY A 107 17.60 4.90 -7.23
CA GLY A 107 18.17 3.56 -7.44
C GLY A 107 17.33 2.45 -6.80
N ALA A 108 16.26 2.77 -6.07
CA ALA A 108 15.31 1.80 -5.58
C ALA A 108 14.46 1.29 -6.76
N GLY A 109 14.61 0.02 -7.10
CA GLY A 109 13.73 -0.65 -8.06
C GLY A 109 12.27 -0.54 -7.62
N ALA A 110 11.35 -0.33 -8.56
CA ALA A 110 9.93 -0.35 -8.25
C ALA A 110 9.54 -1.78 -7.84
N PRO A 111 8.77 -1.97 -6.75
CA PRO A 111 8.22 -3.28 -6.44
C PRO A 111 7.32 -3.70 -7.60
N GLU A 112 7.59 -4.88 -8.13
CA GLU A 112 6.76 -5.48 -9.15
C GLU A 112 5.75 -6.43 -8.49
N THR A 113 4.66 -6.72 -9.18
CA THR A 113 3.70 -7.71 -8.75
C THR A 113 3.38 -8.61 -9.92
N ILE A 114 3.17 -9.90 -9.66
CA ILE A 114 2.76 -10.83 -10.71
C ILE A 114 1.30 -10.54 -11.07
N VAL A 115 1.08 -10.27 -12.35
CA VAL A 115 -0.24 -9.93 -12.90
C VAL A 115 -0.75 -11.05 -13.79
N THR A 116 0.14 -11.65 -14.57
CA THR A 116 -0.17 -12.73 -15.50
C THR A 116 0.66 -13.96 -15.14
N VAL A 117 0.02 -15.13 -15.11
CA VAL A 117 0.70 -16.42 -14.98
C VAL A 117 0.21 -17.36 -16.06
N PHE A 118 1.15 -18.04 -16.71
CA PHE A 118 0.92 -19.07 -17.70
C PHE A 118 1.43 -20.42 -17.19
N PHE A 119 0.53 -21.39 -17.12
CA PHE A 119 0.83 -22.81 -16.99
C PHE A 119 0.66 -23.45 -18.36
N THR A 120 1.76 -23.88 -18.98
CA THR A 120 1.80 -24.41 -20.34
C THR A 120 2.18 -25.89 -20.39
N THR A 121 1.93 -26.66 -19.33
CA THR A 121 2.40 -28.04 -19.22
C THR A 121 1.34 -28.98 -18.67
N ASP A 122 1.34 -30.22 -19.15
CA ASP A 122 0.57 -31.34 -18.59
C ASP A 122 0.95 -31.71 -17.14
N ALA A 123 1.94 -31.03 -16.55
CA ALA A 123 2.34 -31.21 -15.16
C ALA A 123 1.53 -30.35 -14.18
N ALA A 124 0.77 -29.35 -14.63
CA ALA A 124 -0.02 -28.49 -13.74
C ALA A 124 -1.10 -29.30 -13.00
N ARG A 125 -1.10 -29.26 -11.67
CA ARG A 125 -2.07 -29.97 -10.80
C ARG A 125 -2.90 -28.98 -9.99
N ASP A 126 -3.99 -29.48 -9.43
CA ASP A 126 -4.86 -28.70 -8.53
C ASP A 126 -4.09 -28.10 -7.34
N GLU A 127 -3.04 -28.78 -6.86
CA GLU A 127 -2.13 -28.27 -5.82
C GLU A 127 -1.38 -27.00 -6.23
N ASP A 128 -1.02 -26.88 -7.51
CA ASP A 128 -0.35 -25.70 -8.04
C ASP A 128 -1.31 -24.50 -8.01
N LEU A 129 -2.57 -24.71 -8.39
CA LEU A 129 -3.63 -23.70 -8.29
C LEU A 129 -3.91 -23.29 -6.85
N ALA A 130 -3.84 -24.23 -5.89
CA ALA A 130 -3.97 -23.92 -4.47
C ALA A 130 -2.84 -22.98 -3.99
N ARG A 131 -1.61 -23.19 -4.45
CA ARG A 131 -0.46 -22.33 -4.13
C ARG A 131 -0.59 -20.94 -4.75
N LEU A 132 -1.19 -20.80 -5.93
CA LEU A 132 -1.43 -19.49 -6.55
C LEU A 132 -2.32 -18.57 -5.71
N THR A 133 -3.11 -19.09 -4.76
CA THR A 133 -3.97 -18.27 -3.90
C THR A 133 -3.21 -17.23 -3.07
N GLY A 134 -1.89 -17.38 -2.92
CA GLY A 134 -1.01 -16.36 -2.33
C GLY A 134 -0.87 -15.09 -3.19
N LEU A 135 -1.02 -15.20 -4.51
CA LEU A 135 -0.81 -14.12 -5.48
C LEU A 135 -2.04 -13.19 -5.56
N ARG A 136 -2.23 -12.38 -4.51
CA ARG A 136 -3.44 -11.54 -4.35
C ARG A 136 -3.68 -10.50 -5.44
N ASN A 137 -2.65 -10.19 -6.23
CA ASN A 137 -2.68 -9.20 -7.31
C ASN A 137 -2.81 -9.82 -8.70
N LEU A 138 -2.91 -11.15 -8.80
CA LEU A 138 -3.07 -11.84 -10.08
C LEU A 138 -4.36 -11.37 -10.77
N ARG A 139 -4.25 -10.99 -12.04
CA ARG A 139 -5.37 -10.53 -12.87
C ARG A 139 -5.68 -11.47 -14.01
N HIS A 140 -4.65 -12.09 -14.59
CA HIS A 140 -4.80 -12.98 -15.72
C HIS A 140 -4.14 -14.32 -15.40
N LEU A 141 -4.90 -15.40 -15.55
CA LEU A 141 -4.41 -16.75 -15.32
C LEU A 141 -4.73 -17.59 -16.55
N TYR A 142 -3.68 -18.19 -17.10
CA TYR A 142 -3.72 -19.04 -18.27
C TYR A 142 -3.30 -20.44 -17.83
N VAL A 143 -4.19 -21.40 -18.03
CA VAL A 143 -3.99 -22.77 -17.61
C VAL A 143 -4.22 -23.66 -18.82
N ASP A 144 -3.16 -24.33 -19.24
CA ASP A 144 -3.17 -25.33 -20.30
C ASP A 144 -2.71 -26.66 -19.69
N GLY A 145 -3.63 -27.63 -19.57
CA GLY A 145 -3.29 -28.95 -19.02
C GLY A 145 -4.45 -29.78 -18.46
N ALA A 146 -4.48 -31.06 -18.84
CA ALA A 146 -5.58 -31.98 -18.59
C ALA A 146 -5.80 -32.38 -17.13
N ARG A 147 -4.86 -32.10 -16.24
CA ARG A 147 -4.88 -32.53 -14.82
C ARG A 147 -5.54 -31.54 -13.86
N ILE A 148 -6.00 -30.40 -14.38
CA ILE A 148 -6.75 -29.43 -13.60
C ILE A 148 -8.23 -29.80 -13.59
N THR A 149 -8.82 -29.86 -12.40
CA THR A 149 -10.21 -30.26 -12.18
C THR A 149 -11.05 -29.14 -11.58
N ASP A 150 -12.35 -29.41 -11.40
CA ASP A 150 -13.28 -28.52 -10.71
C ASP A 150 -12.82 -28.16 -9.28
N GLU A 151 -12.10 -29.06 -8.60
CA GLU A 151 -11.55 -28.81 -7.26
C GLU A 151 -10.40 -27.79 -7.32
N GLY A 152 -9.49 -27.93 -8.29
CA GLY A 152 -8.38 -26.99 -8.49
C GLY A 152 -8.86 -25.58 -8.77
N ILE A 153 -9.82 -25.41 -9.67
CA ILE A 153 -10.35 -24.08 -10.01
C ILE A 153 -11.18 -23.46 -8.87
N ALA A 154 -11.72 -24.26 -7.94
CA ALA A 154 -12.45 -23.74 -6.78
C ALA A 154 -11.54 -22.88 -5.88
N HIS A 155 -10.24 -23.18 -5.83
CA HIS A 155 -9.26 -22.36 -5.08
C HIS A 155 -9.10 -20.95 -5.65
N LEU A 156 -9.33 -20.75 -6.96
CA LEU A 156 -9.24 -19.45 -7.63
C LEU A 156 -10.29 -18.45 -7.14
N SER A 157 -11.34 -18.90 -6.45
CA SER A 157 -12.32 -18.02 -5.79
C SER A 157 -11.68 -17.05 -4.77
N LYS A 158 -10.53 -17.40 -4.18
CA LYS A 158 -9.78 -16.56 -3.25
C LYS A 158 -9.07 -15.38 -3.93
N LEU A 159 -8.84 -15.46 -5.25
CA LEU A 159 -8.13 -14.45 -6.02
C LEU A 159 -9.07 -13.28 -6.38
N ARG A 160 -9.21 -12.34 -5.44
CA ARG A 160 -10.18 -11.24 -5.54
C ARG A 160 -9.93 -10.28 -6.70
N ARG A 161 -8.70 -10.22 -7.22
CA ARG A 161 -8.29 -9.36 -8.32
C ARG A 161 -8.22 -10.07 -9.68
N LEU A 162 -8.56 -11.37 -9.73
CA LEU A 162 -8.56 -12.11 -10.98
C LEU A 162 -9.69 -11.61 -11.89
N GLU A 163 -9.31 -11.16 -13.09
CA GLU A 163 -10.20 -10.58 -14.11
C GLU A 163 -10.45 -11.58 -15.24
N THR A 164 -9.41 -12.33 -15.64
CA THR A 164 -9.46 -13.27 -16.76
C THR A 164 -8.89 -14.63 -16.36
N LEU A 165 -9.61 -15.70 -16.70
CA LEU A 165 -9.19 -17.09 -16.55
C LEU A 165 -9.36 -17.81 -17.89
N TRP A 166 -8.25 -18.27 -18.48
CA TRP A 166 -8.24 -19.14 -19.65
C TRP A 166 -7.94 -20.57 -19.22
N LEU A 167 -8.87 -21.47 -19.53
CA LEU A 167 -8.76 -22.89 -19.32
C LEU A 167 -8.67 -23.51 -20.71
N SER A 168 -7.56 -24.18 -21.03
CA SER A 168 -7.36 -24.90 -22.28
C SER A 168 -6.99 -26.34 -21.95
N GLY A 169 -7.65 -27.30 -22.62
CA GLY A 169 -7.32 -28.71 -22.46
C GLY A 169 -7.38 -29.20 -21.01
N THR A 170 -8.30 -28.66 -20.19
CA THR A 170 -8.45 -29.03 -18.75
C THR A 170 -9.59 -30.03 -18.54
N SER A 171 -9.62 -30.70 -17.38
CA SER A 171 -10.72 -31.58 -16.96
C SER A 171 -11.82 -30.83 -16.19
N VAL A 172 -11.91 -29.52 -16.36
CA VAL A 172 -12.92 -28.66 -15.73
C VAL A 172 -14.27 -28.85 -16.44
N THR A 173 -15.33 -29.08 -15.66
CA THR A 173 -16.68 -29.25 -16.20
C THR A 173 -17.41 -27.91 -16.30
N PRO A 174 -18.45 -27.80 -17.15
CA PRO A 174 -19.35 -26.65 -17.16
C PRO A 174 -19.99 -26.35 -15.80
N ALA A 175 -20.19 -27.37 -14.95
CA ALA A 175 -20.72 -27.21 -13.61
C ALA A 175 -19.70 -26.54 -12.66
N GLY A 176 -18.42 -26.91 -12.77
CA GLY A 176 -17.32 -26.23 -12.07
C GLY A 176 -17.21 -24.76 -12.45
N ILE A 177 -17.26 -24.45 -13.75
CA ILE A 177 -17.26 -23.06 -14.26
C ILE A 177 -18.43 -22.26 -13.69
N LYS A 178 -19.64 -22.83 -13.69
CA LYS A 178 -20.84 -22.16 -13.13
C LYS A 178 -20.69 -21.88 -11.64
N THR A 179 -20.07 -22.79 -10.90
CA THR A 179 -19.80 -22.62 -9.46
C THR A 179 -18.79 -21.49 -9.23
N LEU A 180 -17.69 -21.47 -9.99
CA LEU A 180 -16.70 -20.40 -9.91
C LEU A 180 -17.28 -19.04 -10.32
N SER A 181 -18.10 -19.01 -11.37
CA SER A 181 -18.80 -17.79 -11.82
C SER A 181 -19.73 -17.23 -10.76
N LYS A 182 -20.46 -18.09 -10.02
CA LYS A 182 -21.28 -17.66 -8.87
C LYS A 182 -20.43 -17.08 -7.75
N ALA A 183 -19.28 -17.69 -7.45
CA ALA A 183 -18.36 -17.19 -6.43
C ALA A 183 -17.68 -15.87 -6.85
N ARG A 184 -17.50 -15.65 -8.16
CA ARG A 184 -16.79 -14.52 -8.76
C ARG A 184 -17.59 -13.94 -9.94
N PRO A 185 -18.68 -13.18 -9.69
CA PRO A 185 -19.59 -12.72 -10.74
C PRO A 185 -19.04 -11.69 -11.74
N GLY A 186 -17.74 -11.33 -11.67
CA GLY A 186 -17.06 -10.47 -12.65
C GLY A 186 -15.85 -11.12 -13.33
N LEU A 187 -15.57 -12.40 -13.03
CA LEU A 187 -14.44 -13.12 -13.62
C LEU A 187 -14.83 -13.57 -15.04
N LYS A 188 -14.02 -13.17 -16.03
CA LYS A 188 -14.15 -13.64 -17.41
C LYS A 188 -13.50 -15.01 -17.53
N ILE A 189 -14.30 -16.06 -17.62
CA ILE A 189 -13.84 -17.44 -17.77
C ILE A 189 -14.00 -17.85 -19.23
N TYR A 190 -12.92 -18.35 -19.82
CA TYR A 190 -12.90 -18.92 -21.16
C TYR A 190 -12.69 -20.43 -20.97
N GLY A 191 -13.64 -21.20 -21.50
CA GLY A 191 -13.77 -22.63 -21.21
C GLY A 191 -12.76 -23.51 -21.97
N PRO A 192 -12.62 -24.77 -21.51
CA PRO A 192 -11.71 -25.78 -22.08
C PRO A 192 -12.08 -26.23 -23.49
#